data_AF-A0A6C2CD23-F1
#
_entry.id   AF-A0A6C2CD23-F1
#
_cell.length_a   1.000
_cell.length_b   1.000
_cell.length_c   1.000
_cell.angle_alpha   90.00
_cell.angle_beta   90.00
_cell.angle_gamma   90.00
#
_symmetry.space_group_name_H-M   'P 1'
#
loop_
_entity.id
_entity.type
_entity.pdbx_description
1 polymer ?
#
loop_
_entity_poly.entity_id
_entity_poly.type
_entity_poly.pdbx_seq_one_letter_code
_entity_poly.pdbx_strand_id
1 'polypeptide(L)'
;MDIQQARQIVVAVPEAQRAILADAHDRYMYFTGVYTDRPAINHIAEDRALFAHLLKFTDDGRPSLSDERCAEFMAAITGLPLDWCLSWDEVEFIETHGEDVYAKHDRQKHIVDVEAA
;
A
#
# COMPACT_ATOMS: atom_id res chain seq x y z
N MET A 1 -3.74 -9.59 5.77
CA MET A 1 -4.33 -10.59 4.85
C MET A 1 -3.35 -11.75 4.75
N ASP A 2 -3.77 -12.97 4.40
CA ASP A 2 -2.82 -14.06 4.16
C ASP A 2 -2.08 -13.87 2.82
N ILE A 3 -0.75 -14.01 2.82
CA ILE A 3 0.06 -13.79 1.62
C ILE A 3 -0.24 -14.78 0.48
N GLN A 4 -0.60 -16.02 0.78
CA GLN A 4 -0.94 -16.98 -0.28
C GLN A 4 -2.22 -16.55 -0.98
N GLN A 5 -3.20 -16.08 -0.21
CA GLN A 5 -4.42 -15.49 -0.74
C GLN A 5 -4.13 -14.24 -1.59
N ALA A 6 -3.29 -13.32 -1.10
CA ALA A 6 -2.92 -12.11 -1.85
C ALA A 6 -2.27 -12.45 -3.20
N ARG A 7 -1.33 -13.40 -3.22
CA ARG A 7 -0.69 -13.89 -4.45
C ARG A 7 -1.69 -14.49 -5.43
N GLN A 8 -2.65 -15.28 -4.95
CA GLN A 8 -3.70 -15.84 -5.81
C GLN A 8 -4.56 -14.76 -6.48
N ILE A 9 -4.91 -13.72 -5.72
CA ILE A 9 -5.67 -12.58 -6.25
C ILE A 9 -4.84 -11.85 -7.31
N VAL A 10 -3.59 -11.46 -7.01
CA VAL A 10 -2.72 -10.72 -7.93
C VAL A 10 -2.47 -11.48 -9.24
N VAL A 11 -2.26 -12.79 -9.18
CA VAL A 11 -2.10 -13.63 -10.39
C VAL A 11 -3.36 -13.63 -11.26
N ALA A 12 -4.53 -13.57 -10.64
CA ALA A 12 -5.82 -13.54 -11.34
C ALA A 12 -6.18 -12.15 -11.91
N VAL A 13 -5.57 -11.07 -11.42
CA VAL A 13 -5.77 -9.71 -11.96
C VAL A 13 -5.25 -9.63 -13.40
N PRO A 14 -6.02 -9.12 -14.38
CA PRO A 14 -5.54 -8.94 -15.75
C PRO A 14 -4.28 -8.07 -15.81
N GLU A 15 -3.36 -8.37 -16.72
CA GLU A 15 -2.07 -7.67 -16.83
C GLU A 15 -2.20 -6.14 -16.97
N ALA A 16 -3.13 -5.68 -17.80
CA ALA A 16 -3.41 -4.25 -17.95
C ALA A 16 -3.83 -3.58 -16.63
N GLN A 17 -4.54 -4.31 -15.76
CA GLN A 17 -4.96 -3.81 -14.45
C GLN A 17 -3.84 -3.90 -13.42
N ARG A 18 -2.93 -4.87 -13.53
CA ARG A 18 -1.72 -4.93 -12.70
C ARG A 18 -0.82 -3.71 -12.91
N ALA A 19 -0.67 -3.25 -14.16
CA ALA A 19 0.07 -2.01 -14.43
C ALA A 19 -0.59 -0.79 -13.76
N ILE A 20 -1.92 -0.71 -13.78
CA ILE A 20 -2.66 0.37 -13.09
C ILE A 20 -2.48 0.29 -11.57
N LEU A 21 -2.47 -0.92 -10.98
CA LEU A 21 -2.18 -1.11 -9.56
C LEU A 21 -0.76 -0.69 -9.21
N ALA A 22 0.24 -1.03 -10.04
CA ALA A 22 1.63 -0.62 -9.85
C ALA A 22 1.77 0.91 -9.85
N ASP A 23 1.22 1.59 -10.86
CA ASP A 23 1.26 3.05 -10.97
C ASP A 23 0.55 3.73 -9.80
N ALA A 24 -0.57 3.16 -9.34
CA ALA A 24 -1.34 3.69 -8.21
C ALA A 24 -0.59 3.52 -6.87
N HIS A 25 0.11 2.40 -6.69
CA HIS A 25 0.95 2.14 -5.52
C HIS A 25 2.14 3.11 -5.47
N ASP A 26 2.86 3.30 -6.58
CA ASP A 26 3.95 4.28 -6.65
C ASP A 26 3.45 5.69 -6.34
N ARG A 27 2.30 6.07 -6.90
CA ARG A 27 1.66 7.36 -6.60
C ARG A 27 1.33 7.51 -5.11
N TYR A 28 0.92 6.44 -4.42
CA TYR A 28 0.75 6.44 -2.97
C TYR A 28 2.07 6.67 -2.21
N MET A 29 3.18 6.08 -2.65
CA MET A 29 4.51 6.29 -2.05
C MET A 29 5.00 7.74 -2.20
N TYR A 30 4.74 8.39 -3.33
CA TYR A 30 4.98 9.83 -3.49
C TYR A 30 4.02 10.69 -2.65
N PHE A 31 2.73 10.33 -2.63
CA PHE A 31 1.71 11.02 -1.84
C PHE A 31 2.08 11.07 -0.35
N THR A 32 2.48 9.92 0.23
CA THR A 32 2.92 9.81 1.63
C THR A 32 4.29 10.43 1.89
N GLY A 33 5.10 10.62 0.84
CA GLY A 33 6.46 11.18 0.94
C GLY A 33 7.53 10.15 1.28
N VAL A 34 7.25 8.86 1.09
CA VAL A 34 8.26 7.78 1.14
C VAL A 34 9.22 7.94 -0.04
N TYR A 35 8.68 8.11 -1.24
CA TYR A 35 9.46 8.52 -2.40
C TYR A 35 9.63 10.03 -2.40
N THR A 36 10.88 10.47 -2.51
CA THR A 36 11.26 11.90 -2.42
C THR A 36 11.86 12.42 -3.72
N ASP A 37 12.09 11.55 -4.69
CA ASP A 37 12.46 11.93 -6.04
C ASP A 37 11.27 12.52 -6.80
N ARG A 38 11.48 12.88 -8.08
CA ARG A 38 10.44 13.55 -8.87
C ARG A 38 9.68 12.51 -9.70
N PRO A 39 8.37 12.32 -9.47
CA PRO A 39 7.58 11.42 -10.29
C PRO A 39 7.46 11.96 -11.73
N ALA A 40 7.25 11.06 -12.69
CA ALA A 40 7.06 11.41 -14.09
C ALA A 40 5.83 12.32 -14.29
N ILE A 41 4.75 12.05 -13.55
CA ILE A 41 3.55 12.90 -13.47
C ILE A 41 3.35 13.29 -12.00
N ASN A 42 3.28 14.59 -11.73
CA ASN A 42 3.22 15.08 -10.35
C ASN A 42 1.78 15.44 -9.95
N HIS A 43 1.17 14.54 -9.17
CA HIS A 43 -0.15 14.74 -8.57
C HIS A 43 -0.12 15.01 -7.07
N ILE A 44 1.07 15.13 -6.46
CA ILE A 44 1.22 15.11 -4.99
C ILE A 44 0.36 16.18 -4.31
N ALA A 45 0.38 17.42 -4.82
CA ALA A 45 -0.39 18.51 -4.21
C ALA A 45 -1.91 18.28 -4.30
N GLU A 46 -2.39 17.76 -5.42
CA GLU A 46 -3.80 17.45 -5.64
C GLU A 46 -4.24 16.30 -4.74
N ASP A 47 -3.44 15.23 -4.69
CA ASP A 47 -3.72 14.06 -3.86
C ASP A 47 -3.72 14.40 -2.38
N ARG A 48 -2.77 15.23 -1.92
CA ARG A 48 -2.72 15.69 -0.53
C ARG A 48 -3.89 16.60 -0.16
N ALA A 49 -4.47 17.31 -1.12
CA ALA A 49 -5.68 18.09 -0.90
C ALA A 49 -6.93 17.19 -0.81
N LEU A 50 -7.03 16.17 -1.67
CA LEU A 50 -8.20 15.29 -1.75
C LEU A 50 -8.21 14.19 -0.68
N PHE A 51 -7.06 13.64 -0.34
CA PHE A 51 -6.90 12.47 0.51
C PHE A 51 -6.16 12.77 1.81
N ALA A 52 -6.23 14.03 2.29
CA ALA A 52 -5.54 14.47 3.50
C ALA A 52 -5.81 13.58 4.73
N HIS A 53 -6.99 12.97 4.81
CA HIS A 53 -7.38 12.06 5.91
C HIS A 53 -6.56 10.76 5.95
N LEU A 54 -5.98 10.35 4.82
CA LEU A 54 -5.13 9.16 4.69
C LEU A 54 -3.67 9.43 5.05
N LEU A 55 -3.25 10.68 5.22
CA LEU A 55 -1.90 10.99 5.66
C LEU A 55 -1.77 10.83 7.17
N LYS A 56 -0.83 9.98 7.56
CA LYS A 56 -0.41 9.82 8.95
C LYS A 56 1.11 9.92 9.02
N PHE A 57 1.57 10.58 10.07
CA PHE A 57 2.98 10.72 10.39
C PHE A 57 3.19 10.28 11.82
N THR A 58 4.35 9.69 12.08
CA THR A 58 4.81 9.42 13.43
C THR A 58 5.29 10.73 14.08
N ASP A 59 5.50 10.70 15.41
CA ASP A 59 5.92 11.90 16.17
C ASP A 59 7.26 12.50 15.69
N ASP A 60 8.12 11.70 15.04
CA ASP A 60 9.39 12.15 14.48
C ASP A 60 9.25 12.69 13.03
N GLY A 61 8.03 12.77 12.52
CA GLY A 61 7.71 13.33 11.20
C GLY A 61 7.85 12.34 10.04
N ARG A 62 8.16 11.06 10.29
CA ARG A 62 8.21 10.04 9.23
C ARG A 62 6.81 9.60 8.80
N PRO A 63 6.58 9.31 7.50
CA PRO A 63 5.33 8.74 7.04
C PRO A 63 4.99 7.45 7.80
N SER A 64 3.75 7.36 8.28
CA SER A 64 3.19 6.13 8.85
C SER A 64 2.30 5.49 7.80
N LEU A 65 2.73 4.34 7.28
CA LEU A 65 2.02 3.58 6.28
C LEU A 65 1.06 2.57 6.93
N SER A 66 0.06 2.14 6.19
CA SER A 66 -0.81 1.02 6.53
C SER A 66 -1.46 0.48 5.28
N ASP A 67 -1.61 -0.84 5.22
CA ASP A 67 -2.20 -1.56 4.10
C ASP A 67 -3.60 -0.98 3.74
N GLU A 68 -4.43 -0.66 4.75
CA GLU A 68 -5.79 -0.15 4.53
C GLU A 68 -5.80 1.24 3.88
N ARG A 69 -4.93 2.14 4.33
CA ARG A 69 -4.83 3.50 3.75
C ARG A 69 -4.23 3.47 2.35
N CYS A 70 -3.27 2.57 2.10
CA CYS A 70 -2.74 2.34 0.76
C CYS A 70 -3.86 1.87 -0.17
N ALA A 71 -4.59 0.83 0.23
CA ALA A 71 -5.64 0.26 -0.59
C ALA A 71 -6.83 1.22 -0.80
N GLU A 72 -7.24 1.98 0.20
CA GLU A 72 -8.29 3.01 0.06
C GLU A 72 -7.87 4.07 -0.98
N PHE A 73 -6.62 4.55 -0.90
CA PHE A 73 -6.08 5.50 -1.86
C PHE A 73 -6.08 4.94 -3.28
N MET A 74 -5.50 3.75 -3.46
CA MET A 74 -5.41 3.09 -4.77
C MET A 74 -6.79 2.85 -5.39
N ALA A 75 -7.74 2.33 -4.59
CA ALA A 75 -9.10 2.10 -5.04
C ALA A 75 -9.79 3.41 -5.45
N ALA A 76 -9.59 4.49 -4.69
CA ALA A 76 -10.19 5.79 -4.99
C ALA A 76 -9.69 6.39 -6.32
N ILE A 77 -8.39 6.27 -6.64
CA ILE A 77 -7.82 6.88 -7.85
C ILE A 77 -7.97 6.00 -9.10
N THR A 78 -8.12 4.69 -8.94
CA THR A 78 -8.23 3.74 -10.06
C THR A 78 -9.65 3.26 -10.33
N GLY A 79 -10.52 3.28 -9.32
CA GLY A 79 -11.83 2.62 -9.36
C GLY A 79 -11.76 1.09 -9.30
N LEU A 80 -10.58 0.51 -9.03
CA LEU A 80 -10.40 -0.94 -8.94
C LEU A 80 -10.91 -1.51 -7.61
N PRO A 81 -11.21 -2.82 -7.57
CA PRO A 81 -11.65 -3.49 -6.36
C PRO A 81 -10.64 -3.34 -5.21
N LEU A 82 -11.15 -3.06 -4.00
CA LEU A 82 -10.33 -2.83 -2.81
C LEU A 82 -9.47 -4.05 -2.45
N ASP A 83 -10.00 -5.26 -2.65
CA ASP A 83 -9.30 -6.52 -2.42
C ASP A 83 -8.10 -6.69 -3.38
N TRP A 84 -8.19 -6.18 -4.61
CA TRP A 84 -7.06 -6.16 -5.55
C TRP A 84 -5.99 -5.19 -5.08
N CYS A 85 -6.38 -4.00 -4.62
CA CYS A 85 -5.44 -3.01 -4.09
C CYS A 85 -4.72 -3.50 -2.83
N LEU A 86 -5.46 -4.08 -1.87
CA LEU A 86 -4.88 -4.72 -0.69
C LEU A 86 -3.91 -5.85 -1.08
N SER A 87 -4.28 -6.66 -2.07
CA SER A 87 -3.46 -7.81 -2.47
C SER A 87 -2.20 -7.38 -3.19
N TRP A 88 -2.27 -6.29 -3.94
CA TRP A 88 -1.11 -5.71 -4.59
C TRP A 88 -0.11 -5.16 -3.58
N ASP A 89 -0.55 -4.30 -2.66
CA ASP A 89 0.30 -3.72 -1.60
C ASP A 89 1.03 -4.81 -0.80
N GLU A 90 0.30 -5.86 -0.41
CA GLU A 90 0.87 -6.99 0.34
C GLU A 90 1.94 -7.76 -0.45
N VAL A 91 1.72 -7.99 -1.75
CA VAL A 91 2.69 -8.71 -2.60
C VAL A 91 3.90 -7.83 -2.92
N GLU A 92 3.69 -6.56 -3.26
CA GLU A 92 4.75 -5.60 -3.55
C GLU A 92 5.69 -5.45 -2.34
N PHE A 93 5.14 -5.32 -1.14
CA PHE A 93 5.93 -5.18 0.07
C PHE A 93 6.92 -6.35 0.25
N ILE A 94 6.47 -7.58 -0.01
CA ILE A 94 7.31 -8.78 0.08
C ILE A 94 8.34 -8.84 -1.03
N GLU A 95 7.96 -8.50 -2.25
CA GLU A 95 8.90 -8.50 -3.39
C GLU A 95 10.02 -7.46 -3.19
N THR A 96 9.70 -6.33 -2.59
CA THR A 96 10.66 -5.24 -2.32
C THR A 96 11.53 -5.51 -1.09
N HIS A 97 10.99 -6.08 0.01
CA HIS A 97 11.71 -6.21 1.29
C HIS A 97 12.16 -7.65 1.63
N GLY A 98 11.67 -8.65 0.90
CA GLY A 98 11.96 -10.07 1.12
C GLY A 98 11.08 -10.74 2.19
N GLU A 99 10.88 -12.06 2.01
CA GLU A 99 10.00 -12.87 2.86
C GLU A 99 10.43 -12.91 4.35
N ASP A 100 11.72 -12.79 4.63
CA ASP A 100 12.26 -12.79 6.01
C ASP A 100 11.88 -11.54 6.82
N VAL A 101 11.74 -10.39 6.15
CA VAL A 101 11.30 -9.13 6.77
C VAL A 101 9.80 -9.20 7.03
N TYR A 102 9.04 -9.69 6.04
CA TYR A 102 7.61 -9.89 6.18
C TYR A 102 7.24 -10.84 7.31
N ALA A 103 7.90 -11.99 7.43
CA ALA A 103 7.64 -12.95 8.50
C ALA A 103 7.87 -12.36 9.92
N LYS A 104 8.75 -11.37 10.06
CA LYS A 104 8.93 -10.63 11.33
C LYS A 104 7.80 -9.63 11.56
N HIS A 105 7.38 -8.93 10.51
CA HIS A 105 6.30 -7.96 10.57
C HIS A 105 4.93 -8.60 10.84
N ASP A 106 4.63 -9.72 10.18
CA ASP A 106 3.38 -10.48 10.37
C ASP A 106 3.27 -11.05 11.80
N ARG A 107 4.36 -11.59 12.35
CA ARG A 107 4.43 -11.99 13.76
C ARG A 107 4.14 -10.82 14.71
N GLN A 108 4.55 -9.61 14.36
CA GLN A 108 4.32 -8.44 15.18
C GLN A 108 2.87 -7.94 15.08
N LYS A 109 2.25 -7.95 13.88
CA LYS A 109 0.81 -7.71 13.71
C LYS A 109 -0.02 -8.68 14.56
N HIS A 110 0.31 -9.97 14.51
CA HIS A 110 -0.44 -11.01 15.23
C HIS A 110 -0.33 -10.94 16.76
N ILE A 111 0.80 -10.45 17.30
CA ILE A 111 0.96 -10.26 18.75
C ILE A 111 0.08 -9.09 19.24
N VAL A 112 0.01 -8.00 18.49
CA VAL A 112 -0.76 -6.80 18.87
C VAL A 112 -2.27 -7.08 18.84
N ASP A 113 -2.74 -7.90 17.90
CA ASP A 113 -4.16 -8.30 17.82
C ASP A 113 -4.60 -9.23 18.97
N VAL A 114 -3.68 -10.03 19.52
CA VAL A 114 -3.96 -10.93 20.65
C VAL A 114 -3.98 -10.19 22.00
N GLU A 115 -3.23 -9.11 22.15
CA GLU A 115 -3.23 -8.29 23.37
C GLU A 115 -4.40 -7.28 23.45
N ALA A 116 -5.11 -7.07 22.33
CA ALA A 116 -6.24 -6.15 22.25
C ALA A 116 -7.63 -6.83 22.40
N ALA A 117 -7.68 -8.15 22.63
CA ALA A 117 -8.90 -8.96 22.81
C ALA A 117 -9.10 -9.40 24.26
#